data_AF-A0AAV6WR80-F1
#
_entry.id   AF-A0AAV6WR80-F1
#
_cell.length_a   1.000
_cell.length_b   1.000
_cell.length_c   1.000
_cell.angle_alpha   90.00
_cell.angle_beta   90.00
_cell.angle_gamma   90.00
#
_symmetry.space_group_name_H-M   'P 1'
#
loop_
_entity.id
_entity.type
_entity.pdbx_description
1 polymer ?
#
loop_
_entity_poly.entity_id
_entity_poly.type
_entity_poly.pdbx_seq_one_letter_code
_entity_poly.pdbx_strand_id
1 'polypeptide(L)'
;MKEKSWICTLIVQLSLCIAVYTALNTGHNLLIHEGRPPIDMHFLTVAGGFRPLQKQTLLLQQMATVAKTFKARFVVDISEVGGSDPLLRNATSHLALKSMPWYTTGASEGQEKTYFLKKIKIAYGQTLDIIALDTVLFQDPSSSCGKDQIQWLTRTLKESDSDWRVVIGFHQLISCDYNFWKVKEEAPFEPLHKILLEHGVDAYMSMKICDGHIHGQAKESNDAGLMDKGPYLTSMDQNLVIKDEAVDGFFLHRISSLEMVTFVVKLTGEVEHGAPFKQRGKAAM
;
A
#
# COMPACT_ATOMS: atom_id res chain seq x y z
N MET A 1 40.51 -24.24 48.48
CA MET A 1 40.42 -24.06 47.01
C MET A 1 39.08 -23.42 46.69
N LYS A 2 39.01 -22.08 46.63
CA LYS A 2 37.83 -21.30 46.24
C LYS A 2 38.29 -20.18 45.32
N GLU A 3 38.69 -20.55 44.11
CA GLU A 3 38.95 -19.58 43.06
C GLU A 3 38.27 -20.07 41.79
N LYS A 4 37.77 -19.10 41.00
CA LYS A 4 37.17 -19.24 39.65
C LYS A 4 35.65 -19.40 39.53
N SER A 5 34.84 -18.94 40.48
CA SER A 5 33.37 -18.84 40.27
C SER A 5 32.97 -17.62 39.41
N TRP A 6 33.61 -16.46 39.64
CA TRP A 6 33.23 -15.21 38.96
C TRP A 6 33.61 -15.15 37.47
N ILE A 7 34.66 -15.89 37.07
CA ILE A 7 35.11 -15.97 35.68
C ILE A 7 34.02 -16.63 34.81
N CYS A 8 33.34 -17.65 35.34
CA CYS A 8 32.27 -18.32 34.62
C CYS A 8 31.08 -17.37 34.39
N THR A 9 30.73 -16.57 35.40
CA THR A 9 29.66 -15.56 35.29
C THR A 9 29.99 -14.48 34.26
N LEU A 10 31.24 -14.00 34.24
CA LEU A 10 31.72 -13.02 33.25
C LEU A 10 31.67 -13.58 31.82
N ILE A 11 32.10 -14.83 31.62
CA ILE A 11 32.06 -15.47 30.30
C ILE A 11 30.62 -15.60 29.81
N VAL A 12 29.69 -16.02 30.66
CA VAL A 12 28.27 -16.14 30.30
C VAL A 12 27.66 -14.78 29.97
N GLN A 13 27.93 -13.74 30.76
CA GLN A 13 27.42 -12.39 30.48
C GLN A 13 27.99 -11.79 29.19
N LEU A 14 29.28 -12.00 28.93
CA LEU A 14 29.91 -11.56 27.68
C LEU A 14 29.35 -12.32 26.48
N SER A 15 29.14 -13.62 26.62
CA SER A 15 28.51 -14.46 25.58
C SER A 15 27.09 -13.99 25.28
N LEU A 16 26.31 -13.65 26.32
CA LEU A 16 24.95 -13.14 26.17
C LEU A 16 24.95 -11.76 25.50
N CYS A 17 25.86 -10.87 25.88
CA CYS A 17 26.02 -9.56 25.23
C CYS A 17 26.41 -9.70 23.75
N ILE A 18 27.32 -10.61 23.43
CA ILE A 18 27.70 -10.87 22.03
C ILE A 18 26.52 -11.45 21.27
N ALA A 19 25.76 -12.39 21.84
CA ALA A 19 24.58 -12.98 21.20
C ALA A 19 23.46 -11.94 20.98
N VAL A 20 23.23 -11.04 21.94
CA VAL A 20 22.27 -9.93 21.78
C VAL A 20 22.77 -8.92 20.75
N TYR A 21 24.06 -8.58 20.78
CA TYR A 21 24.67 -7.67 19.82
C TYR A 21 24.61 -8.23 18.39
N THR A 22 24.94 -9.52 18.21
CA THR A 22 24.80 -10.17 16.90
C THR A 22 23.35 -10.26 16.50
N ALA A 23 22.41 -10.64 17.38
CA ALA A 23 20.98 -10.65 17.06
C ALA A 23 20.47 -9.28 16.60
N LEU A 24 20.89 -8.19 17.27
CA LEU A 24 20.50 -6.82 16.93
C LEU A 24 21.15 -6.34 15.62
N ASN A 25 22.43 -6.66 15.37
CA ASN A 25 23.14 -6.23 14.16
C ASN A 25 22.90 -7.12 12.93
N THR A 26 22.49 -8.38 13.10
CA THR A 26 22.20 -9.28 11.97
C THR A 26 20.90 -8.86 11.25
N GLY A 27 20.06 -8.04 11.90
CA GLY A 27 18.88 -7.44 11.28
C GLY A 27 19.19 -6.40 10.19
N HIS A 28 20.44 -5.96 10.02
CA HIS A 28 20.80 -4.87 9.10
C HIS A 28 21.44 -5.31 7.77
N ASN A 29 21.82 -6.57 7.58
CA ASN A 29 22.59 -7.02 6.41
C ASN A 29 22.02 -8.28 5.74
N LEU A 30 20.73 -8.24 5.37
CA LEU A 30 20.08 -9.32 4.61
C LEU A 30 19.86 -8.95 3.14
N LEU A 31 20.78 -8.17 2.57
CA LEU A 31 20.85 -7.92 1.15
C LEU A 31 21.76 -8.97 0.50
N ILE A 32 21.13 -9.81 -0.33
CA ILE A 32 21.72 -10.64 -1.38
C ILE A 32 22.38 -11.95 -0.90
N HIS A 33 21.55 -12.96 -0.65
CA HIS A 33 21.96 -14.36 -0.81
C HIS A 33 21.23 -14.96 -2.02
N GLU A 34 21.94 -15.09 -3.14
CA GLU A 34 21.46 -15.78 -4.33
C GLU A 34 21.25 -17.27 -4.02
N GLY A 35 20.00 -17.70 -3.94
CA GLY A 35 19.63 -19.12 -3.78
C GLY A 35 18.51 -19.41 -2.79
N ARG A 36 18.15 -18.46 -1.91
CA ARG A 36 16.92 -18.55 -1.08
C ARG A 36 15.81 -17.70 -1.70
N PRO A 37 14.53 -18.13 -1.61
CA PRO A 37 13.42 -17.23 -1.90
C PRO A 37 13.62 -15.94 -1.10
N PRO A 38 13.42 -14.76 -1.71
CA PRO A 38 13.46 -13.51 -0.97
C PRO A 38 12.58 -13.64 0.27
N ILE A 39 13.15 -13.36 1.45
CA ILE A 39 12.40 -13.31 2.72
C ILE A 39 11.22 -12.33 2.56
N ASP A 40 11.48 -11.24 1.84
CA ASP A 40 10.54 -10.15 1.62
C ASP A 40 9.95 -10.18 0.21
N MET A 41 8.65 -9.93 0.13
CA MET A 41 7.92 -9.75 -1.11
C MET A 41 7.86 -8.26 -1.47
N HIS A 42 8.14 -7.92 -2.73
CA HIS A 42 7.97 -6.56 -3.23
C HIS A 42 6.80 -6.43 -4.20
N PHE A 43 6.07 -5.32 -4.12
CA PHE A 43 5.07 -4.92 -5.11
C PHE A 43 5.00 -3.40 -5.25
N LEU A 44 4.44 -2.93 -6.36
CA LEU A 44 4.31 -1.50 -6.62
C LEU A 44 2.85 -1.06 -6.49
N THR A 45 2.62 0.18 -6.09
CA THR A 45 1.31 0.84 -6.17
C THR A 45 1.46 2.17 -6.87
N VAL A 46 0.60 2.44 -7.85
CA VAL A 46 0.62 3.69 -8.63
C VAL A 46 -0.79 4.25 -8.73
N ALA A 47 -0.90 5.59 -8.75
CA ALA A 47 -2.15 6.24 -9.12
C ALA A 47 -2.28 6.24 -10.64
N GLY A 48 -3.39 5.70 -11.15
CA GLY A 48 -3.69 5.64 -12.56
C GLY A 48 -4.04 7.00 -13.16
N GLY A 49 -4.62 6.96 -14.36
CA GLY A 49 -5.18 8.10 -15.05
C GLY A 49 -4.20 8.86 -15.95
N PHE A 50 -4.75 9.87 -16.61
CA PHE A 50 -4.02 10.63 -17.62
C PHE A 50 -2.88 11.46 -17.03
N ARG A 51 -1.73 11.43 -17.72
CA ARG A 51 -0.55 12.27 -17.51
C ARG A 51 -0.02 12.75 -18.87
N PRO A 52 0.66 13.91 -18.92
CA PRO A 52 1.43 14.30 -20.10
C PRO A 52 2.41 13.19 -20.50
N LEU A 53 2.56 12.96 -21.81
CA LEU A 53 3.32 11.83 -22.36
C LEU A 53 4.72 11.72 -21.76
N GLN A 54 5.46 12.83 -21.66
CA GLN A 54 6.82 12.85 -21.12
C GLN A 54 6.87 12.37 -19.66
N LYS A 55 5.94 12.84 -18.81
CA LYS A 55 5.82 12.41 -17.41
C LYS A 55 5.45 10.94 -17.31
N GLN A 56 4.51 10.50 -18.13
CA GLN A 56 4.07 9.10 -18.17
C GLN A 56 5.21 8.15 -18.58
N THR A 57 5.98 8.50 -19.61
CA THR A 57 7.14 7.72 -20.05
C THR A 57 8.20 7.63 -18.95
N LEU A 58 8.50 8.76 -18.28
CA LEU A 58 9.44 8.78 -17.16
C LEU A 58 8.96 7.89 -16.00
N LEU A 59 7.68 7.99 -15.63
CA LEU A 59 7.05 7.16 -14.59
C LEU A 59 7.21 5.66 -14.90
N LEU A 60 6.82 5.24 -16.10
CA LEU A 60 6.90 3.85 -16.52
C LEU A 60 8.34 3.34 -16.59
N GLN A 61 9.29 4.18 -17.00
CA GLN A 61 10.71 3.85 -16.99
C GLN A 61 11.24 3.64 -15.57
N GLN A 62 10.87 4.49 -14.62
CA GLN A 62 11.24 4.33 -13.22
C GLN A 62 10.60 3.08 -12.61
N MET A 63 9.29 2.87 -12.84
CA MET A 63 8.59 1.66 -12.40
C MET A 63 9.24 0.40 -12.94
N ALA A 64 9.58 0.35 -14.24
CA ALA A 64 10.25 -0.80 -14.84
C ALA A 64 11.62 -1.06 -14.21
N THR A 65 12.38 0.00 -13.91
CA THR A 65 13.69 -0.09 -13.27
C THR A 65 13.55 -0.64 -11.85
N VAL A 66 12.67 -0.06 -11.03
CA VAL A 66 12.42 -0.51 -9.66
C VAL A 66 11.85 -1.93 -9.63
N ALA A 67 10.88 -2.25 -10.49
CA ALA A 67 10.30 -3.58 -10.59
C ALA A 67 11.38 -4.65 -10.86
N LYS A 68 12.31 -4.36 -11.78
CA LYS A 68 13.41 -5.28 -12.11
C LYS A 68 14.40 -5.40 -10.96
N THR A 69 14.82 -4.28 -10.37
CA THR A 69 15.82 -4.25 -9.29
C THR A 69 15.34 -4.98 -8.04
N PHE A 70 14.10 -4.72 -7.62
CA PHE A 70 13.53 -5.31 -6.41
C PHE A 70 12.76 -6.61 -6.66
N LYS A 71 12.74 -7.09 -7.91
CA LYS A 71 11.98 -8.28 -8.34
C LYS A 71 10.52 -8.20 -7.87
N ALA A 72 9.88 -7.05 -8.11
CA ALA A 72 8.50 -6.83 -7.75
C ALA A 72 7.59 -7.87 -8.43
N ARG A 73 6.58 -8.34 -7.72
CA ARG A 73 5.73 -9.46 -8.18
C ARG A 73 4.48 -9.04 -8.91
N PHE A 74 3.97 -7.86 -8.64
CA PHE A 74 2.77 -7.30 -9.26
C PHE A 74 2.74 -5.78 -9.08
N VAL A 75 1.84 -5.14 -9.82
CA VAL A 75 1.53 -3.72 -9.70
C VAL A 75 0.06 -3.58 -9.30
N VAL A 76 -0.21 -2.69 -8.35
CA VAL A 76 -1.54 -2.16 -8.07
C VAL A 76 -1.69 -0.84 -8.80
N ASP A 77 -2.72 -0.72 -9.62
CA ASP A 77 -3.13 0.52 -10.27
C ASP A 77 -4.40 1.06 -9.59
N ILE A 78 -4.33 2.27 -9.05
CA ILE A 78 -5.48 2.92 -8.45
C ILE A 78 -6.09 3.86 -9.48
N SER A 79 -7.07 3.35 -10.21
CA SER A 79 -7.76 4.00 -11.31
C SER A 79 -9.27 4.01 -11.12
N GLU A 80 -9.93 5.03 -11.64
CA GLU A 80 -11.39 5.06 -11.77
C GLU A 80 -11.85 4.18 -12.94
N VAL A 81 -11.06 4.16 -14.02
CA VAL A 81 -11.43 3.55 -15.31
C VAL A 81 -10.92 2.11 -15.48
N GLY A 82 -10.26 1.56 -14.45
CA GLY A 82 -9.82 0.18 -14.40
C GLY A 82 -8.95 -0.25 -15.59
N GLY A 83 -9.35 -1.32 -16.27
CA GLY A 83 -8.61 -1.89 -17.39
C GLY A 83 -8.44 -0.93 -18.57
N SER A 84 -9.27 0.11 -18.65
CA SER A 84 -9.18 1.16 -19.68
C SER A 84 -8.15 2.25 -19.35
N ASP A 85 -7.42 2.14 -18.24
CA ASP A 85 -6.44 3.14 -17.81
C ASP A 85 -5.34 3.35 -18.87
N PRO A 86 -5.12 4.60 -19.34
CA PRO A 86 -4.03 4.92 -20.24
C PRO A 86 -2.65 4.53 -19.72
N LEU A 87 -2.40 4.60 -18.41
CA LEU A 87 -1.16 4.17 -17.76
C LEU A 87 -0.96 2.67 -17.89
N LEU A 88 -1.97 1.88 -17.55
CA LEU A 88 -1.93 0.42 -17.68
C LEU A 88 -1.68 0.01 -19.13
N ARG A 89 -2.41 0.61 -20.09
CA ARG A 89 -2.25 0.31 -21.52
C ARG A 89 -0.85 0.63 -22.01
N ASN A 90 -0.30 1.78 -21.63
CA ASN A 90 1.04 2.20 -22.06
C ASN A 90 2.15 1.40 -21.35
N ALA A 91 1.91 0.88 -20.14
CA ALA A 91 2.87 0.05 -19.42
C ALA A 91 3.27 -1.22 -20.19
N THR A 92 2.39 -1.71 -21.07
CA THR A 92 2.66 -2.89 -21.92
C THR A 92 3.83 -2.68 -22.91
N SER A 93 4.26 -1.44 -23.14
CA SER A 93 5.45 -1.12 -23.95
C SER A 93 6.78 -1.49 -23.25
N HIS A 94 6.78 -1.61 -21.92
CA HIS A 94 7.96 -1.97 -21.14
C HIS A 94 7.96 -3.46 -20.80
N LEU A 95 9.00 -4.21 -21.22
CA LEU A 95 9.06 -5.67 -21.04
C LEU A 95 8.86 -6.12 -19.59
N ALA A 96 9.49 -5.44 -18.63
CA ALA A 96 9.38 -5.78 -17.20
C ALA A 96 7.94 -5.65 -16.70
N LEU A 97 7.25 -4.58 -17.09
CA LEU A 97 5.87 -4.31 -16.66
C LEU A 97 4.85 -5.16 -17.42
N LYS A 98 5.11 -5.49 -18.69
CA LYS A 98 4.26 -6.34 -19.53
C LYS A 98 4.12 -7.76 -18.97
N SER A 99 5.18 -8.31 -18.39
CA SER A 99 5.17 -9.67 -17.83
C SER A 99 4.57 -9.76 -16.43
N MET A 100 4.30 -8.62 -15.78
CA MET A 100 3.81 -8.60 -14.40
C MET A 100 2.28 -8.61 -14.36
N PRO A 101 1.66 -9.26 -13.36
CA PRO A 101 0.25 -9.07 -13.04
C PRO A 101 -0.03 -7.63 -12.61
N TRP A 102 -1.13 -7.07 -13.12
CA TRP A 102 -1.68 -5.79 -12.69
C TRP A 102 -3.04 -6.00 -12.02
N TYR A 103 -3.24 -5.33 -10.89
CA TYR A 103 -4.50 -5.32 -10.15
C TYR A 103 -5.00 -3.89 -10.11
N THR A 104 -6.14 -3.62 -10.73
CA THR A 104 -6.66 -2.26 -10.84
C THR A 104 -7.93 -2.07 -10.02
N THR A 105 -8.12 -0.91 -9.40
CA THR A 105 -9.46 -0.49 -8.97
C THR A 105 -10.31 -0.15 -10.20
N GLY A 106 -11.63 -0.35 -10.12
CA GLY A 106 -12.54 -0.16 -11.27
C GLY A 106 -12.66 -1.39 -12.17
N ALA A 107 -13.53 -1.31 -13.18
CA ALA A 107 -13.81 -2.44 -14.07
C ALA A 107 -12.59 -2.79 -14.93
N SER A 108 -12.12 -4.05 -14.89
CA SER A 108 -11.18 -4.57 -15.88
C SER A 108 -11.91 -5.28 -17.01
N GLU A 109 -11.35 -5.26 -18.23
CA GLU A 109 -11.88 -6.05 -19.35
C GLU A 109 -11.98 -7.53 -18.94
N GLY A 110 -13.18 -8.11 -19.08
CA GLY A 110 -13.46 -9.51 -18.74
C GLY A 110 -13.80 -9.78 -17.26
N GLN A 111 -13.83 -8.77 -16.38
CA GLN A 111 -14.37 -8.92 -15.02
C GLN A 111 -15.82 -8.45 -14.95
N GLU A 112 -16.73 -9.32 -14.47
CA GLU A 112 -18.14 -8.95 -14.22
C GLU A 112 -18.32 -8.01 -13.02
N LYS A 113 -17.36 -7.98 -12.09
CA LYS A 113 -17.44 -7.19 -10.85
C LYS A 113 -16.26 -6.22 -10.74
N THR A 114 -16.55 -5.02 -10.29
CA THR A 114 -15.61 -3.90 -10.10
C THR A 114 -14.82 -3.96 -8.80
N TYR A 115 -15.08 -4.97 -7.97
CA TYR A 115 -14.43 -5.24 -6.68
C TYR A 115 -14.04 -6.72 -6.59
N PHE A 116 -12.90 -7.01 -5.95
CA PHE A 116 -12.35 -8.38 -5.88
C PHE A 116 -11.44 -8.60 -4.68
N LEU A 117 -11.21 -9.89 -4.37
CA LEU A 117 -10.16 -10.34 -3.46
C LEU A 117 -9.11 -11.11 -4.27
N LYS A 118 -7.83 -10.77 -4.06
CA LYS A 118 -6.70 -11.57 -4.51
C LYS A 118 -5.84 -11.99 -3.33
N LYS A 119 -5.80 -13.30 -3.08
CA LYS A 119 -4.89 -13.92 -2.11
C LYS A 119 -3.55 -14.25 -2.76
N ILE A 120 -2.46 -13.79 -2.16
CA ILE A 120 -1.10 -13.89 -2.66
C ILE A 120 -0.25 -14.58 -1.60
N LYS A 121 0.39 -15.70 -1.98
CA LYS A 121 1.33 -16.39 -1.09
C LYS A 121 2.61 -15.58 -0.95
N ILE A 122 3.06 -15.34 0.27
CA ILE A 122 4.36 -14.74 0.60
C ILE A 122 5.30 -15.80 1.19
N ALA A 123 6.47 -15.40 1.68
CA ALA A 123 7.44 -16.33 2.25
C ALA A 123 6.89 -17.01 3.51
N TYR A 124 7.47 -18.16 3.88
CA TYR A 124 7.13 -18.92 5.09
C TYR A 124 5.66 -19.37 5.20
N GLY A 125 4.97 -19.53 4.06
CA GLY A 125 3.60 -20.02 4.03
C GLY A 125 2.54 -18.97 4.40
N GLN A 126 2.95 -17.75 4.70
CA GLN A 126 2.05 -16.65 4.98
C GLN A 126 1.32 -16.15 3.71
N THR A 127 0.24 -15.40 3.89
CA THR A 127 -0.55 -14.85 2.79
C THR A 127 -0.90 -13.37 2.95
N LEU A 128 -1.01 -12.69 1.80
CA LEU A 128 -1.46 -11.32 1.65
C LEU A 128 -2.77 -11.31 0.88
N ASP A 129 -3.80 -10.68 1.44
CA ASP A 129 -5.03 -10.34 0.75
C ASP A 129 -4.95 -8.92 0.21
N ILE A 130 -5.09 -8.80 -1.11
CA ILE A 130 -5.35 -7.54 -1.81
C ILE A 130 -6.86 -7.48 -2.08
N ILE A 131 -7.55 -6.51 -1.47
CA ILE A 131 -9.00 -6.36 -1.56
C ILE A 131 -9.28 -5.04 -2.28
N ALA A 132 -9.69 -5.11 -3.54
CA ALA A 132 -10.07 -3.93 -4.31
C ALA A 132 -11.57 -3.63 -4.16
N LEU A 133 -11.89 -2.38 -3.90
CA LEU A 133 -13.23 -1.85 -3.73
C LEU A 133 -13.59 -0.89 -4.87
N ASP A 134 -14.85 -0.97 -5.30
CA ASP A 134 -15.42 0.05 -6.16
C ASP A 134 -16.09 1.10 -5.28
N THR A 135 -15.28 2.09 -4.91
CA THR A 135 -15.71 3.17 -4.02
C THR A 135 -16.73 4.11 -4.63
N VAL A 136 -16.95 4.08 -5.96
CA VAL A 136 -18.02 4.86 -6.61
C VAL A 136 -19.38 4.38 -6.12
N LEU A 137 -19.54 3.07 -5.90
CA LEU A 137 -20.79 2.47 -5.42
C LEU A 137 -21.17 2.90 -4.00
N PHE A 138 -20.26 3.49 -3.23
CA PHE A 138 -20.52 3.98 -1.87
C PHE A 138 -20.92 5.45 -1.82
N GLN A 139 -20.83 6.18 -2.93
CA GLN A 139 -21.21 7.60 -2.97
C GLN A 139 -22.73 7.81 -2.93
N ASP A 140 -23.51 6.82 -3.37
CA ASP A 140 -24.97 6.82 -3.25
C ASP A 140 -25.42 5.86 -2.11
N PRO A 141 -25.87 6.38 -0.96
CA PRO A 141 -26.31 5.57 0.18
C PRO A 141 -27.54 4.68 -0.13
N SER A 142 -28.29 5.03 -1.17
CA SER A 142 -29.49 4.30 -1.60
C SER A 142 -29.17 3.12 -2.53
N SER A 143 -27.95 3.06 -3.06
CA SER A 143 -27.48 2.03 -3.99
C SER A 143 -27.55 0.63 -3.38
N SER A 144 -28.31 -0.27 -4.01
CA SER A 144 -28.30 -1.70 -3.66
C SER A 144 -26.93 -2.32 -3.92
N CYS A 145 -26.24 -1.89 -4.99
CA CYS A 145 -24.91 -2.38 -5.34
C CYS A 145 -23.86 -2.00 -4.27
N GLY A 146 -23.97 -0.80 -3.69
CA GLY A 146 -23.12 -0.39 -2.57
C GLY A 146 -23.33 -1.29 -1.33
N LYS A 147 -24.58 -1.60 -1.00
CA LYS A 147 -24.92 -2.51 0.11
C LYS A 147 -24.40 -3.94 -0.14
N ASP A 148 -24.54 -4.45 -1.36
CA ASP A 148 -24.04 -5.76 -1.75
C ASP A 148 -22.51 -5.85 -1.61
N GLN A 149 -21.78 -4.78 -2.00
CA GLN A 149 -20.33 -4.73 -1.83
C GLN A 149 -19.93 -4.67 -0.35
N ILE A 150 -20.63 -3.90 0.50
CA ILE A 150 -20.38 -3.88 1.95
C ILE A 150 -20.62 -5.26 2.58
N GLN A 151 -21.69 -5.95 2.20
CA GLN A 151 -21.97 -7.30 2.71
C GLN A 151 -20.89 -8.30 2.26
N TRP A 152 -20.47 -8.21 0.99
CA TRP A 152 -19.37 -9.01 0.46
C TRP A 152 -18.07 -8.74 1.21
N LEU A 153 -17.69 -7.46 1.38
CA LEU A 153 -16.48 -7.05 2.08
C LEU A 153 -16.45 -7.58 3.51
N THR A 154 -17.55 -7.41 4.24
CA THR A 154 -17.67 -7.87 5.63
C THR A 154 -17.50 -9.38 5.72
N ARG A 155 -18.13 -10.14 4.82
CA ARG A 155 -17.98 -11.59 4.75
C ARG A 155 -16.52 -11.97 4.43
N THR A 156 -15.93 -11.35 3.42
CA THR A 156 -14.55 -11.59 3.00
C THR A 156 -13.55 -11.33 4.11
N LEU A 157 -13.69 -10.22 4.84
CA LEU A 157 -12.79 -9.90 5.95
C LEU A 157 -12.96 -10.83 7.15
N LYS A 158 -14.19 -11.28 7.43
CA LYS A 158 -14.48 -12.25 8.49
C LYS A 158 -13.88 -13.63 8.20
N GLU A 159 -14.00 -14.07 6.96
CA GLU A 159 -13.54 -15.39 6.49
C GLU A 159 -12.03 -15.41 6.17
N SER A 160 -11.41 -14.25 5.95
CA SER A 160 -9.97 -14.16 5.69
C SER A 160 -9.16 -14.68 6.87
N ASP A 161 -8.22 -15.58 6.55
CA ASP A 161 -7.19 -16.13 7.42
C ASP A 161 -5.79 -15.59 7.04
N SER A 162 -5.73 -14.59 6.17
CA SER A 162 -4.46 -14.05 5.69
C SER A 162 -3.74 -13.23 6.75
N ASP A 163 -2.42 -13.36 6.75
CA ASP A 163 -1.51 -12.62 7.64
C ASP A 163 -1.60 -11.12 7.40
N TRP A 164 -1.62 -10.72 6.13
CA TRP A 164 -1.71 -9.33 5.70
C TRP A 164 -2.99 -9.07 4.94
N ARG A 165 -3.65 -7.94 5.23
CA ARG A 165 -4.86 -7.47 4.55
C ARG A 165 -4.68 -6.02 4.15
N VAL A 166 -4.57 -5.79 2.85
CA VAL A 166 -4.49 -4.46 2.25
C VAL A 166 -5.75 -4.22 1.42
N VAL A 167 -6.47 -3.16 1.75
CA VAL A 167 -7.68 -2.74 1.04
C VAL A 167 -7.33 -1.57 0.12
N ILE A 168 -7.89 -1.56 -1.07
CA ILE A 168 -7.56 -0.60 -2.13
C ILE A 168 -8.87 -0.05 -2.68
N GLY A 169 -9.00 1.26 -2.77
CA GLY A 169 -10.17 1.92 -3.34
C GLY A 169 -9.78 3.24 -3.99
N PHE A 170 -10.58 3.72 -4.94
CA PHE A 170 -10.23 4.96 -5.65
C PHE A 170 -10.27 6.18 -4.72
N HIS A 171 -11.35 6.33 -3.94
CA HIS A 171 -11.56 7.46 -3.02
C HIS A 171 -10.83 7.29 -1.68
N GLN A 172 -10.42 8.41 -1.07
CA GLN A 172 -9.84 8.42 0.28
C GLN A 172 -10.89 8.18 1.37
N LEU A 173 -10.51 7.46 2.43
CA LEU A 173 -11.37 7.27 3.61
C LEU A 173 -11.42 8.49 4.53
N ILE A 174 -10.35 9.29 4.56
CA ILE A 174 -10.17 10.43 5.48
C ILE A 174 -9.92 11.66 4.63
N SER A 175 -10.70 12.73 4.85
CA SER A 175 -10.53 14.00 4.15
C SER A 175 -9.17 14.64 4.46
N CYS A 176 -8.59 15.31 3.46
CA CYS A 176 -7.35 16.07 3.59
C CYS A 176 -7.46 17.37 4.38
N ASP A 177 -8.67 17.78 4.80
CA ASP A 177 -8.83 19.04 5.52
C ASP A 177 -8.26 18.89 6.94
N TYR A 178 -7.18 19.63 7.20
CA TYR A 178 -6.21 19.50 8.29
C TYR A 178 -6.73 19.85 9.70
N ASN A 179 -7.98 19.54 10.02
CA ASN A 179 -8.52 19.64 11.37
C ASN A 179 -8.78 18.24 11.91
N PHE A 180 -7.77 17.67 12.59
CA PHE A 180 -7.84 16.42 13.37
C PHE A 180 -9.04 16.36 14.35
N TRP A 181 -9.68 17.50 14.64
CA TRP A 181 -10.82 17.66 15.54
C TRP A 181 -12.18 17.73 14.85
N LYS A 182 -12.25 17.63 13.51
CA LYS A 182 -13.50 17.52 12.75
C LYS A 182 -13.58 16.19 11.99
N VAL A 183 -13.40 15.08 12.71
CA VAL A 183 -14.21 13.88 12.42
C VAL A 183 -15.62 14.19 12.95
N LYS A 184 -16.30 15.16 12.32
CA LYS A 184 -17.68 15.50 12.64
C LYS A 184 -18.56 14.93 11.53
N GLU A 185 -19.01 13.71 11.82
CA GLU A 185 -20.33 13.14 11.53
C GLU A 185 -20.83 12.92 10.10
N GLU A 186 -20.17 13.37 9.01
CA GLU A 186 -20.72 13.15 7.66
C GLU A 186 -19.66 12.89 6.57
N ALA A 187 -18.64 12.08 6.83
CA ALA A 187 -17.77 11.60 5.75
C ALA A 187 -18.43 10.37 5.07
N PRO A 188 -18.61 10.36 3.73
CA PRO A 188 -19.32 9.27 3.02
C PRO A 188 -18.67 7.88 3.23
N PHE A 189 -17.42 7.84 3.66
CA PHE A 189 -16.66 6.61 3.88
C PHE A 189 -16.44 6.25 5.37
N GLU A 190 -17.05 6.97 6.31
CA GLU A 190 -16.94 6.64 7.75
C GLU A 190 -17.41 5.21 8.07
N PRO A 191 -18.55 4.72 7.55
CA PRO A 191 -18.97 3.33 7.78
C PRO A 191 -17.96 2.31 7.24
N LEU A 192 -17.35 2.60 6.08
CA LEU A 192 -16.31 1.75 5.49
C LEU A 192 -15.08 1.72 6.39
N HIS A 193 -14.60 2.89 6.83
CA HIS A 193 -13.46 3.00 7.75
C HIS A 193 -13.66 2.17 9.02
N LYS A 194 -14.87 2.21 9.63
CA LYS A 194 -15.22 1.41 10.80
C LYS A 194 -15.13 -0.09 10.53
N ILE A 195 -15.67 -0.58 9.41
CA ILE A 195 -15.60 -2.00 9.03
C ILE A 195 -14.14 -2.46 8.89
N LEU A 196 -13.30 -1.66 8.22
CA LEU A 196 -11.89 -1.99 8.03
C LEU A 196 -11.13 -2.05 9.37
N LEU A 197 -11.42 -1.11 10.27
CA LEU A 197 -10.87 -1.08 11.62
C LEU A 197 -11.29 -2.31 12.44
N GLU A 198 -12.59 -2.63 12.47
CA GLU A 198 -13.14 -3.74 13.25
C GLU A 198 -12.57 -5.09 12.82
N HIS A 199 -12.34 -5.27 11.53
CA HIS A 199 -11.83 -6.53 11.00
C HIS A 199 -10.31 -6.62 10.94
N GLY A 200 -9.56 -5.63 11.44
CA GLY A 200 -8.11 -5.72 11.51
C GLY A 200 -7.40 -5.62 10.16
N VAL A 201 -7.90 -4.81 9.23
CA VAL A 201 -7.17 -4.46 8.00
C VAL A 201 -5.89 -3.70 8.37
N ASP A 202 -4.77 -4.01 7.71
CA ASP A 202 -3.46 -3.43 8.03
C ASP A 202 -3.28 -2.07 7.36
N ALA A 203 -3.72 -1.93 6.10
CA ALA A 203 -3.59 -0.69 5.35
C ALA A 203 -4.72 -0.46 4.35
N TYR A 204 -5.03 0.81 4.11
CA TYR A 204 -5.90 1.25 3.03
C TYR A 204 -5.12 2.11 2.01
N MET A 205 -5.24 1.79 0.73
CA MET A 205 -4.60 2.50 -0.37
C MET A 205 -5.64 3.19 -1.25
N SER A 206 -5.40 4.44 -1.61
CA SER A 206 -6.28 5.21 -2.49
C SER A 206 -5.55 6.21 -3.37
N MET A 207 -6.29 6.90 -4.24
CA MET A 207 -5.73 8.03 -4.99
C MET A 207 -5.68 9.25 -4.06
N LYS A 208 -4.65 10.09 -4.20
CA LYS A 208 -4.65 11.41 -3.58
C LYS A 208 -5.58 12.35 -4.36
N ILE A 209 -6.69 12.76 -3.73
CA ILE A 209 -7.69 13.68 -4.31
C ILE A 209 -7.84 14.88 -3.37
N CYS A 210 -6.74 15.57 -3.10
CA CYS A 210 -6.74 16.68 -2.16
C CYS A 210 -6.40 17.96 -2.90
N ASP A 211 -7.40 18.83 -3.01
CA ASP A 211 -7.19 20.21 -3.45
C ASP A 211 -6.21 20.85 -2.48
N GLY A 212 -5.04 21.23 -2.98
CA GLY A 212 -4.22 22.20 -2.28
C GLY A 212 -5.07 23.45 -2.11
N HIS A 213 -5.36 23.84 -0.87
CA HIS A 213 -5.95 25.15 -0.56
C HIS A 213 -5.07 26.26 -1.17
N ILE A 214 -5.38 26.71 -2.39
CA ILE A 214 -5.11 28.09 -2.77
C ILE A 214 -6.28 28.89 -2.22
N HIS A 215 -6.10 29.38 -1.00
CA HIS A 215 -7.01 30.33 -0.40
C HIS A 215 -6.94 31.63 -1.20
N GLY A 216 -7.87 31.81 -2.14
CA GLY A 216 -8.07 33.06 -2.86
C GLY A 216 -8.26 32.90 -4.36
N GLN A 217 -9.53 32.88 -4.78
CA GLN A 217 -10.01 33.23 -6.12
C GLN A 217 -9.28 32.64 -7.33
N ALA A 218 -9.80 31.52 -7.86
CA ALA A 218 -9.84 31.26 -9.30
C ALA A 218 -10.94 30.21 -9.52
N LYS A 219 -12.16 30.60 -9.94
CA LYS A 219 -12.56 30.69 -11.35
C LYS A 219 -12.27 29.39 -12.09
N GLU A 220 -13.34 28.73 -12.53
CA GLU A 220 -13.35 27.62 -13.50
C GLU A 220 -12.23 27.79 -14.54
N SER A 221 -11.08 27.18 -14.27
CA SER A 221 -10.04 26.97 -15.26
C SER A 221 -10.12 25.50 -15.62
N ASN A 222 -10.40 25.23 -16.91
CA ASN A 222 -10.33 23.94 -17.59
C ASN A 222 -8.91 23.31 -17.57
N ASP A 223 -8.13 23.58 -16.54
CA ASP A 223 -6.76 23.10 -16.38
C ASP A 223 -6.76 21.89 -15.45
N ALA A 224 -7.37 20.80 -15.94
CA ALA A 224 -7.32 19.47 -15.32
C ALA A 224 -5.89 18.85 -15.29
N GLY A 225 -4.86 19.65 -15.58
CA GLY A 225 -3.47 19.26 -15.76
C GLY A 225 -2.58 19.38 -14.53
N LEU A 226 -3.06 19.96 -13.43
CA LEU A 226 -2.22 20.29 -12.26
C LEU A 226 -2.75 19.74 -10.92
N MET A 227 -3.51 18.64 -10.94
CA MET A 227 -3.68 17.87 -9.71
C MET A 227 -2.45 16.97 -9.58
N ASP A 228 -1.71 17.10 -8.49
CA ASP A 228 -0.61 16.20 -8.18
C ASP A 228 -1.18 14.79 -7.93
N LYS A 229 -1.08 13.92 -8.95
CA LYS A 229 -1.64 12.57 -8.95
C LYS A 229 -0.65 11.57 -8.35
N GLY A 230 -0.80 11.30 -7.06
CA GLY A 230 -0.02 10.27 -6.35
C GLY A 230 -0.93 9.24 -5.66
N PRO A 231 -0.42 8.01 -5.42
CA PRO A 231 -1.08 7.09 -4.52
C PRO A 231 -1.04 7.64 -3.08
N TYR A 232 -1.99 7.22 -2.26
CA TYR A 232 -2.17 7.63 -0.87
C TYR A 232 -2.34 6.40 0.01
N LEU A 233 -1.60 6.35 1.12
CA LEU A 233 -1.56 5.20 2.02
C LEU A 233 -1.96 5.61 3.44
N THR A 234 -2.98 4.95 3.96
CA THR A 234 -3.47 5.12 5.33
C THR A 234 -3.15 3.86 6.15
N SER A 235 -2.35 4.03 7.21
CA SER A 235 -2.21 3.01 8.26
C SER A 235 -3.49 2.93 9.09
N MET A 236 -4.04 1.73 9.29
CA MET A 236 -5.23 1.56 10.12
C MET A 236 -4.92 1.47 11.62
N ASP A 237 -3.65 1.31 12.02
CA ASP A 237 -3.23 1.12 13.42
C ASP A 237 -2.75 2.43 14.11
N GLN A 238 -2.25 3.40 13.35
CA GLN A 238 -1.45 4.50 13.94
C GLN A 238 -1.92 5.92 13.64
N ASN A 239 -3.10 6.13 13.02
CA ASN A 239 -3.45 7.43 12.40
C ASN A 239 -2.28 7.99 11.55
N LEU A 240 -1.38 7.11 11.13
CA LEU A 240 -0.13 7.44 10.47
C LEU A 240 -0.50 7.49 9.00
N VAL A 241 -1.04 8.66 8.66
CA VAL A 241 -1.11 9.12 7.30
C VAL A 241 0.34 9.31 6.87
N ILE A 242 0.79 8.56 5.85
CA ILE A 242 1.98 9.00 5.13
C ILE A 242 1.57 10.29 4.46
N LYS A 243 1.82 11.39 5.16
CA LYS A 243 1.80 12.74 4.61
C LYS A 243 3.03 12.82 3.76
N ASP A 244 2.84 12.50 2.50
CA ASP A 244 3.72 13.05 1.51
C ASP A 244 2.96 14.12 0.75
N GLU A 245 3.65 15.23 0.51
CA GLU A 245 3.25 16.20 -0.51
C GLU A 245 2.98 15.42 -1.79
N ALA A 246 2.11 15.95 -2.64
CA ALA A 246 1.58 15.12 -3.70
C ALA A 246 2.70 14.83 -4.73
N VAL A 247 3.32 13.66 -4.58
CA VAL A 247 4.47 13.25 -5.38
C VAL A 247 3.94 12.62 -6.65
N ASP A 248 4.24 13.25 -7.80
CA ASP A 248 4.16 12.59 -9.10
C ASP A 248 5.19 11.44 -9.07
N GLY A 249 4.70 10.21 -8.87
CA GLY A 249 5.51 9.06 -8.49
C GLY A 249 4.68 7.81 -8.19
N PHE A 250 5.29 6.83 -7.53
CA PHE A 250 4.66 5.58 -7.13
C PHE A 250 5.23 5.05 -5.81
N PHE A 251 4.57 4.07 -5.22
CA PHE A 251 5.04 3.39 -4.02
C PHE A 251 5.70 2.06 -4.36
N LEU A 252 6.82 1.79 -3.69
CA LEU A 252 7.42 0.46 -3.57
C LEU A 252 7.10 -0.07 -2.18
N HIS A 253 6.47 -1.24 -2.10
CA HIS A 253 6.17 -1.89 -0.84
C HIS A 253 7.07 -3.11 -0.66
N ARG A 254 7.59 -3.28 0.55
CA ARG A 254 8.30 -4.48 1.01
C ARG A 254 7.48 -5.12 2.11
N ILE A 255 6.96 -6.32 1.89
CA ILE A 255 6.22 -7.11 2.88
C ILE A 255 7.09 -8.26 3.35
N SER A 256 7.28 -8.33 4.66
CA SER A 256 7.93 -9.44 5.36
C SER A 256 6.91 -10.18 6.23
N SER A 257 7.39 -11.14 7.02
CA SER A 257 6.54 -11.83 8.00
C SER A 257 6.17 -11.01 9.23
N LEU A 258 6.77 -9.83 9.40
CA LEU A 258 6.65 -9.02 10.63
C LEU A 258 6.17 -7.58 10.33
N GLU A 259 6.63 -7.02 9.22
CA GLU A 259 6.34 -5.64 8.84
C GLU A 259 6.12 -5.50 7.33
N MET A 260 5.34 -4.47 6.98
CA MET A 260 5.28 -3.89 5.65
C MET A 260 5.99 -2.54 5.70
N VAL A 261 6.92 -2.27 4.79
CA VAL A 261 7.57 -0.96 4.65
C VAL A 261 7.21 -0.39 3.29
N THR A 262 6.80 0.87 3.25
CA THR A 262 6.50 1.57 2.00
C THR A 262 7.55 2.62 1.73
N PHE A 263 8.00 2.72 0.49
CA PHE A 263 8.94 3.73 0.01
C PHE A 263 8.27 4.57 -1.06
N VAL A 264 8.47 5.89 -1.02
CA VAL A 264 7.96 6.80 -2.04
C VAL A 264 9.03 6.96 -3.10
N VAL A 265 8.70 6.65 -4.36
CA VAL A 265 9.61 6.79 -5.50
C VAL A 265 9.11 7.92 -6.37
N LYS A 266 9.87 9.01 -6.42
CA LYS A 266 9.57 10.19 -7.24
C LYS A 266 9.85 9.92 -8.72
N LEU A 267 9.26 10.70 -9.61
CA LEU A 267 9.62 10.70 -11.04
C LEU A 267 11.12 10.89 -11.31
N THR A 268 11.81 11.65 -10.46
CA THR A 268 13.28 11.87 -10.53
C THR A 268 14.08 10.61 -10.25
N GLY A 269 13.46 9.55 -9.69
CA GLY A 269 14.13 8.35 -9.20
C GLY A 269 14.61 8.48 -7.75
N GLU A 270 14.42 9.63 -7.11
CA GLU A 270 14.66 9.80 -5.68
C GLU A 270 13.71 8.90 -4.89
N VAL A 271 14.28 8.21 -3.89
CA VAL A 271 13.54 7.33 -3.00
C VAL A 271 13.51 7.98 -1.63
N GLU A 272 12.32 8.34 -1.19
CA GLU A 272 12.08 8.81 0.17
C GLU A 272 11.67 7.63 1.05
N HIS A 273 12.34 7.51 2.20
CA HIS A 273 12.07 6.43 3.13
C HIS A 273 10.70 6.66 3.74
N GLY A 274 9.74 5.81 3.38
CA GLY A 274 8.40 5.88 3.95
C GLY A 274 8.29 5.08 5.26
N ALA A 275 7.08 5.08 5.82
CA ALA A 275 6.81 4.58 7.15
C ALA A 275 6.81 3.03 7.22
N PRO A 276 7.35 2.44 8.29
CA PRO A 276 7.15 1.03 8.60
C PRO A 276 5.77 0.79 9.21
N PHE A 277 5.10 -0.28 8.80
CA PHE A 277 3.81 -0.75 9.27
C PHE A 277 3.99 -2.12 9.92
N LYS A 278 3.45 -2.31 11.12
CA LYS A 278 3.45 -3.61 11.80
C LYS A 278 2.18 -4.38 11.48
N GLN A 279 2.30 -5.70 11.37
CA GLN A 279 1.16 -6.58 11.18
C GLN A 279 0.21 -6.46 12.38
N ARG A 280 -1.09 -6.24 12.15
CA ARG A 280 -2.07 -6.07 13.24
C ARG A 280 -2.47 -7.41 13.86
N GLY A 281 -2.36 -8.51 13.10
CA GLY A 281 -2.92 -9.81 13.45
C GLY A 281 -4.45 -9.73 13.62
N LYS A 282 -5.14 -10.88 13.71
CA LYS A 282 -6.47 -10.87 14.33
C LYS A 282 -6.23 -10.66 15.81
N ALA A 283 -6.59 -9.49 16.35
CA ALA A 283 -6.80 -9.39 17.78
C ALA A 283 -7.82 -10.49 18.15
N ALA A 284 -7.38 -11.48 18.93
CA ALA A 284 -8.29 -12.36 19.60
C ALA A 284 -9.05 -11.49 20.62
N MET A 285 -10.22 -11.01 20.22
CA MET A 285 -11.29 -10.74 21.19
C MET A 285 -11.94 -12.06 21.56
#